data_AF-A0A8C9XC21-F1
#
_entry.id   AF-A0A8C9XC21-F1
#
_cell.length_a   1.000
_cell.length_b   1.000
_cell.length_c   1.000
_cell.angle_alpha   90.00
_cell.angle_beta   90.00
_cell.angle_gamma   90.00
#
_symmetry.space_group_name_H-M   'P 1'
#
loop_
_entity.id
_entity.type
_entity.pdbx_description
1 polymer ?
#
loop_
_entity_poly.entity_id
_entity_poly.type
_entity_poly.pdbx_seq_one_letter_code
_entity_poly.pdbx_strand_id
1 'polypeptide(L)'
;MLSTKLQRKFLIVVSLCYFLYLSLLVEVCDQPPEPGLCDAYIPRYFYNSSSMSCQLFIYGGCNGNQNNFNTEKEYTYINKNFNATHSNRVEINLHVLN
;
A
#
# COMPACT_ATOMS: atom_id res chain seq x y z
N MET A 1 -4.01 -22.75 31.74
CA MET A 1 -4.68 -21.44 31.58
C MET A 1 -3.61 -20.35 31.54
N LEU A 2 -3.31 -19.77 30.37
CA LEU A 2 -2.41 -18.61 30.32
C LEU A 2 -3.02 -17.45 31.11
N SER A 3 -2.20 -16.73 31.87
CA SER A 3 -2.65 -15.56 32.65
C SER A 3 -3.40 -14.58 31.76
N THR A 4 -4.55 -14.07 32.21
CA THR A 4 -5.35 -13.06 31.50
C THR A 4 -4.54 -11.79 31.15
N LYS A 5 -3.49 -11.49 31.92
CA LYS A 5 -2.52 -10.43 31.62
C LYS A 5 -1.66 -10.75 30.40
N LEU A 6 -1.28 -12.02 30.22
CA LEU A 6 -0.49 -12.49 29.07
C LEU A 6 -1.35 -12.51 27.80
N GLN A 7 -2.61 -12.95 27.90
CA GLN A 7 -3.56 -12.92 26.79
C GLN A 7 -3.91 -11.48 26.37
N ARG A 8 -4.10 -10.55 27.30
CA ARG A 8 -4.36 -9.13 26.99
C ARG A 8 -3.15 -8.45 26.35
N LYS A 9 -1.94 -8.73 26.83
CA LYS A 9 -0.69 -8.26 26.20
C LYS A 9 -0.55 -8.80 24.78
N PHE A 10 -0.84 -10.09 24.57
CA PHE A 10 -0.81 -10.71 23.25
C PHE A 10 -1.81 -10.06 22.28
N LEU A 11 -3.04 -9.80 22.72
CA LEU A 11 -4.07 -9.16 21.90
C LEU A 11 -3.71 -7.72 21.52
N ILE A 12 -3.10 -6.97 22.43
CA ILE A 12 -2.61 -5.60 22.18
C ILE A 12 -1.49 -5.64 21.12
N VAL A 13 -0.54 -6.56 21.25
CA VAL A 13 0.57 -6.70 20.28
C VAL A 13 0.03 -7.07 18.90
N VAL A 14 -0.89 -8.03 18.80
CA VAL A 14 -1.51 -8.42 17.52
C VAL A 14 -2.26 -7.24 16.88
N SER A 15 -3.01 -6.49 17.68
CA SER A 15 -3.75 -5.32 17.18
C SER A 15 -2.80 -4.24 16.68
N LEU A 16 -1.75 -3.90 17.46
CA LEU A 16 -0.74 -2.93 17.05
C LEU A 16 0.03 -3.36 15.81
N CYS A 17 0.42 -4.64 15.72
CA CYS A 17 1.07 -5.17 14.53
C CYS A 17 0.16 -5.08 13.30
N TYR A 18 -1.14 -5.36 13.45
CA TYR A 18 -2.11 -5.22 12.36
C TYR A 18 -2.27 -3.76 11.93
N PHE A 19 -2.39 -2.83 12.88
CA PHE A 19 -2.43 -1.40 12.57
C PHE A 19 -1.14 -0.91 11.88
N LEU A 20 0.03 -1.34 12.36
CA LEU A 20 1.33 -0.98 11.77
C LEU A 20 1.51 -1.56 10.37
N TYR A 21 1.09 -2.81 10.16
CA TYR A 21 1.07 -3.45 8.84
C TYR A 21 0.14 -2.71 7.87
N LEU A 22 -1.02 -2.29 8.35
CA LEU A 22 -1.99 -1.55 7.56
C LEU A 22 -1.49 -0.15 7.16
N SER A 23 -0.78 0.54 8.06
CA SER A 23 -0.15 1.83 7.75
C SER A 23 1.01 1.71 6.75
N LEU A 24 1.81 0.64 6.83
CA LEU A 24 2.92 0.42 5.91
C LEU A 24 2.44 0.20 4.47
N LEU A 25 1.28 -0.43 4.28
CA LEU A 25 0.71 -0.69 2.96
C LEU A 25 0.29 0.60 2.23
N VAL A 26 -0.16 1.62 2.98
CA VAL A 26 -0.57 2.92 2.43
C VAL A 26 0.65 3.66 1.88
N GLU A 27 1.77 3.64 2.61
CA GLU A 27 3.01 4.33 2.20
C GLU A 27 3.57 3.80 0.87
N VAL A 28 3.44 2.49 0.62
CA VAL A 28 3.87 1.87 -0.65
C VAL A 28 3.05 2.38 -1.84
N CYS A 29 1.73 2.53 -1.68
CA CYS A 29 0.84 2.83 -2.81
C CYS A 29 0.86 4.32 -3.21
N ASP A 30 1.22 5.21 -2.28
CA ASP A 30 1.22 6.66 -2.51
C ASP A 30 2.55 7.17 -3.10
N GLN A 31 3.55 6.29 -3.27
CA GLN A 31 4.83 6.65 -3.89
C GLN A 31 4.70 6.83 -5.41
N PRO A 32 5.46 7.73 -6.04
CA PRO A 32 5.48 7.87 -7.50
C PRO A 32 6.17 6.65 -8.17
N PRO A 33 5.93 6.39 -9.47
CA PRO A 33 6.73 5.40 -10.19
C PRO A 33 8.18 5.85 -10.26
N GLU A 34 9.11 4.96 -9.89
CA GLU A 34 10.53 5.28 -9.84
C GLU A 34 11.34 4.31 -10.70
N PRO A 35 11.84 4.75 -11.87
CA PRO A 35 12.70 3.94 -12.74
C PRO A 35 13.99 3.51 -12.05
N GLY A 36 14.48 4.32 -11.11
CA GLY A 36 15.76 4.12 -10.43
C GLY A 36 16.96 4.47 -11.30
N LEU A 37 18.15 4.01 -10.90
CA LEU A 37 19.44 4.50 -11.45
C LEU A 37 20.06 3.60 -12.53
N CYS A 38 19.46 2.45 -12.81
CA CYS A 38 19.95 1.51 -13.81
C CYS A 38 19.17 1.65 -15.12
N ASP A 39 19.70 1.10 -16.22
CA ASP A 39 19.17 1.31 -17.58
C ASP A 39 18.52 0.06 -18.22
N ALA A 40 18.06 -0.90 -17.40
CA ALA A 40 17.32 -2.05 -17.93
C ALA A 40 15.91 -1.63 -18.39
N TYR A 41 15.37 -2.35 -19.37
CA TYR A 41 13.97 -2.16 -19.80
C TYR A 41 13.09 -3.25 -19.17
N ILE A 42 12.59 -3.00 -17.96
CA ILE A 42 11.77 -3.97 -17.22
C ILE A 42 10.36 -3.41 -17.02
N PRO A 43 9.34 -3.89 -17.75
CA PRO A 43 7.96 -3.49 -17.53
C PRO A 43 7.50 -3.90 -16.13
N ARG A 44 6.97 -2.93 -15.38
CA ARG A 44 6.43 -3.09 -14.03
C ARG A 44 5.13 -2.32 -13.89
N TYR A 45 4.41 -2.57 -12.82
CA TYR A 45 3.20 -1.83 -12.47
C TYR A 45 3.43 -0.96 -11.24
N PHE A 46 2.83 0.23 -11.23
CA PHE A 46 2.71 1.07 -10.05
C PHE A 46 1.23 1.44 -9.84
N TYR A 47 0.85 1.75 -8.61
CA TYR A 47 -0.46 2.31 -8.29
C TYR A 47 -0.45 3.82 -8.46
N ASN A 48 -1.36 4.33 -9.29
CA ASN A 48 -1.60 5.76 -9.43
C ASN A 48 -2.79 6.15 -8.55
N SER A 49 -2.52 6.81 -7.43
CA SER A 49 -3.54 7.26 -6.48
C SER A 49 -4.47 8.34 -7.05
N SER A 50 -3.99 9.12 -8.03
CA SER A 50 -4.81 10.17 -8.68
C SER A 50 -5.90 9.58 -9.56
N SER A 51 -5.59 8.51 -10.30
CA SER A 51 -6.56 7.81 -11.14
C SER A 51 -7.17 6.57 -10.49
N MET A 52 -6.78 6.28 -9.24
CA MET A 52 -7.16 5.09 -8.48
C MET A 52 -6.97 3.77 -9.27
N SER A 53 -5.90 3.70 -10.06
CA SER A 53 -5.68 2.60 -11.01
C SER A 53 -4.21 2.20 -11.06
N CYS A 54 -3.94 0.92 -11.33
CA CYS A 54 -2.58 0.47 -11.63
C CYS A 54 -2.20 0.77 -13.07
N GLN A 55 -0.98 1.24 -13.27
CA GLN A 55 -0.46 1.65 -14.58
C GLN A 55 0.93 1.04 -14.80
N LEU A 56 1.29 0.84 -16.06
CA LEU A 56 2.61 0.34 -16.44
C LEU A 56 3.66 1.46 -16.36
N PHE A 57 4.86 1.10 -15.93
CA PHE A 57 6.06 1.93 -16.08
C PHE A 57 7.29 1.06 -16.37
N ILE A 58 8.39 1.69 -16.78
CA ILE A 58 9.66 1.00 -17.02
C ILE A 58 10.56 1.17 -15.80
N TYR A 59 10.92 0.06 -15.19
CA TYR A 59 11.90 -0.01 -14.11
C TYR A 59 13.29 -0.32 -14.68
N GLY A 60 14.26 0.49 -14.26
CA GLY A 60 15.66 0.43 -14.65
C GLY A 60 16.42 -0.77 -14.08
N GLY A 61 15.87 -1.48 -13.09
CA GLY A 61 16.46 -2.68 -12.51
C GLY A 61 17.19 -2.48 -11.18
N CYS A 62 17.39 -1.24 -10.73
CA CYS A 62 17.94 -0.94 -9.39
C CYS A 62 17.42 0.39 -8.83
N ASN A 63 17.45 0.56 -7.51
CA ASN A 63 17.17 1.83 -6.80
C ASN A 63 15.81 2.49 -7.12
N GLY A 64 14.77 1.68 -7.33
CA GLY A 64 13.38 2.16 -7.32
C GLY A 64 12.78 2.09 -5.92
N ASN A 65 11.50 2.48 -5.80
CA ASN A 65 10.73 2.33 -4.57
C ASN A 65 9.81 1.10 -4.58
N GLN A 66 8.95 1.01 -3.56
CA GLN A 66 8.11 -0.17 -3.30
C GLN A 66 6.84 -0.17 -4.15
N ASN A 67 6.47 0.95 -4.78
CA ASN A 67 5.37 1.03 -5.74
C ASN A 67 5.78 0.43 -7.11
N ASN A 68 6.16 -0.84 -7.09
CA ASN A 68 6.80 -1.54 -8.20
C ASN A 68 6.44 -3.03 -8.15
N PHE A 69 5.43 -3.43 -8.93
CA PHE A 69 4.86 -4.78 -8.90
C PHE A 69 5.12 -5.52 -10.21
N ASN A 70 5.33 -6.84 -10.11
CA ASN A 70 5.70 -7.68 -11.26
C ASN A 70 4.48 -8.18 -12.04
N THR A 71 3.35 -8.36 -11.36
CA THR A 71 2.16 -8.96 -11.97
C THR A 71 0.90 -8.17 -11.65
N GLU A 72 -0.10 -8.33 -12.50
CA GLU A 72 -1.39 -7.70 -12.25
C GLU A 72 -2.07 -8.22 -10.97
N LYS A 73 -1.84 -9.50 -10.63
CA LYS A 73 -2.42 -10.14 -9.45
C LYS A 73 -1.82 -9.65 -8.14
N GLU A 74 -0.56 -9.25 -8.15
CA GLU A 74 0.14 -8.72 -6.96
C GLU A 74 -0.48 -7.39 -6.51
N TYR A 75 -0.89 -6.54 -7.46
CA TYR A 75 -1.55 -5.27 -7.12
C TYR A 75 -3.01 -5.45 -6.68
N THR A 76 -3.74 -6.49 -7.13
CA THR A 76 -5.17 -6.62 -6.81
C THR A 76 -5.40 -6.86 -5.32
N TYR A 77 -4.46 -7.60 -4.69
CA TYR A 77 -4.43 -7.79 -3.24
C TYR A 77 -4.18 -6.47 -2.49
N ILE A 78 -3.33 -5.61 -3.04
CA ILE A 78 -2.99 -4.31 -2.48
C ILE A 78 -4.16 -3.33 -2.62
N ASN A 79 -4.79 -3.25 -3.80
CA ASN A 79 -5.92 -2.37 -4.07
C ASN A 79 -7.15 -2.69 -3.19
N LYS A 80 -7.42 -3.97 -2.91
CA LYS A 80 -8.53 -4.37 -2.03
C LYS A 80 -8.32 -3.91 -0.57
N ASN A 81 -7.07 -3.89 -0.11
CA ASN A 81 -6.73 -3.44 1.25
C ASN A 81 -6.53 -1.91 1.32
N PHE A 82 -6.01 -1.27 0.26
CA PHE A 82 -5.91 0.19 0.13
C PHE A 82 -7.29 0.86 0.02
N ASN A 83 -8.20 0.32 -0.79
CA ASN A 83 -9.57 0.88 -0.85
C ASN A 83 -10.35 0.66 0.45
N ALA A 84 -10.10 -0.42 1.18
CA ALA A 84 -10.70 -0.64 2.51
C ALA A 84 -10.20 0.38 3.56
N THR A 85 -8.99 0.92 3.41
CA THR A 85 -8.42 1.95 4.30
C THR A 85 -8.72 3.37 3.83
N HIS A 86 -8.74 3.62 2.53
CA HIS A 86 -9.11 4.90 1.92
C HIS A 86 -10.62 5.14 1.86
N SER A 87 -11.47 4.12 1.93
CA SER A 87 -12.94 4.32 2.04
C SER A 87 -13.31 5.10 3.32
N ASN A 88 -12.47 5.09 4.35
CA ASN A 88 -12.62 5.94 5.54
C ASN A 88 -11.96 7.34 5.40
N ARG A 89 -11.28 7.63 4.28
CA ARG A 89 -10.66 8.93 3.97
C ARG A 89 -11.40 9.67 2.85
N VAL A 90 -12.10 8.96 1.97
CA VAL A 90 -12.95 9.52 0.90
C VAL A 90 -14.29 10.06 1.43
N GLU A 91 -14.81 9.58 2.57
CA GLU A 91 -16.01 10.15 3.20
C GLU A 91 -15.79 11.52 3.90
N ILE A 92 -14.59 12.11 3.86
CA ILE A 92 -14.33 13.42 4.51
C ILE A 92 -14.22 14.58 3.51
N ASN A 93 -14.28 14.35 2.18
CA ASN A 93 -14.21 15.46 1.21
C ASN A 93 -15.30 15.43 0.12
N LEU A 94 -16.56 15.29 0.54
CA LEU A 94 -17.71 15.68 -0.28
C LEU A 94 -18.74 16.54 0.47
N HIS A 95 -18.34 17.15 1.60
CA HIS A 95 -19.17 18.13 2.30
C HIS A 95 -18.45 19.45 2.62
N VAL A 96 -17.48 19.83 1.79
CA VAL A 96 -16.97 21.21 1.76
C VAL A 96 -16.73 21.57 0.29
N LEU A 97 -17.50 22.56 -0.18
CA LEU A 97 -17.53 23.18 -1.51
C LEU A 97 -18.62 22.66 -2.48
N ASN A 98 -19.79 23.27 -2.25
CA ASN A 98 -21.03 23.38 -3.03
C ASN A 98 -22.09 22.29 -2.82
#